data_AF-A0A8G1A4H7-F1
#
_entry.id   AF-A0A8G1A4H7-F1
#
_cell.length_a   1.000
_cell.length_b   1.000
_cell.length_c   1.000
_cell.angle_alpha   90.00
_cell.angle_beta   90.00
_cell.angle_gamma   90.00
#
_symmetry.space_group_name_H-M   'P 1'
#
loop_
_entity.id
_entity.type
_entity.pdbx_description
1 polymer ?
#
loop_
_entity_poly.entity_id
_entity_poly.type
_entity_poly.pdbx_seq_one_letter_code
_entity_poly.pdbx_strand_id
1 'polypeptide(L)' 'MAEEEELFDLLIPPGVPRSAIRAIIEKYDVDLVDRAEQLNFANMEGDTRYLLAFRGKKDVLVEAEKDLRAMVREFIGED' A
#
# COMPACT_ATOMS: atom_id res chain seq x y z
N MET A 1 -3.85 27.85 -13.58
CA MET A 1 -3.62 27.16 -12.30
C MET A 1 -2.92 25.88 -12.69
N ALA A 2 -1.67 25.69 -12.29
CA ALA A 2 -1.07 24.37 -12.47
C ALA A 2 -1.88 23.43 -11.58
N GLU A 3 -2.52 22.43 -12.16
CA GLU A 3 -3.07 21.32 -11.37
C GLU A 3 -1.86 20.72 -10.65
N GLU A 4 -1.72 21.02 -9.35
CA GLU A 4 -0.81 20.28 -8.50
C GLU A 4 -1.23 18.82 -8.63
N GLU A 5 -0.35 17.97 -9.15
CA GLU A 5 -0.67 16.57 -9.41
C GLU A 5 -1.18 15.93 -8.11
N GLU A 6 -2.45 15.52 -8.10
CA GLU A 6 -3.09 14.95 -6.91
C GLU A 6 -2.42 13.59 -6.60
N LEU A 7 -1.79 13.52 -5.43
CA LEU A 7 -1.17 12.30 -4.93
C LEU A 7 -2.14 11.54 -4.05
N PHE A 8 -2.10 10.23 -4.17
CA PHE A 8 -2.94 9.30 -3.42
C PHE A 8 -2.07 8.38 -2.59
N ASP A 9 -2.67 7.75 -1.59
CA ASP A 9 -2.00 6.79 -0.73
C ASP A 9 -2.69 5.43 -0.80
N LEU A 10 -1.92 4.41 -1.16
CA LEU A 10 -2.33 3.01 -1.12
C LEU A 10 -1.86 2.40 0.19
N LEU A 11 -2.79 2.13 1.11
CA LEU A 11 -2.49 1.50 2.39
C LEU A 11 -1.93 0.08 2.19
N ILE A 12 -0.85 -0.23 2.88
CA ILE A 12 -0.24 -1.56 2.89
C ILE A 12 -0.85 -2.36 4.05
N PRO A 13 -1.62 -3.43 3.78
CA PRO A 13 -2.20 -4.24 4.84
C PRO A 13 -1.13 -4.88 5.74
N PRO A 14 -1.44 -5.10 7.03
CA PRO A 14 -0.60 -5.92 7.89
C PRO A 14 -0.44 -7.33 7.30
N GLY A 15 0.79 -7.86 7.35
CA GLY A 15 1.10 -9.21 6.83
C GLY A 15 1.65 -9.24 5.41
N VAL A 16 1.69 -8.11 4.69
CA VAL A 16 2.39 -8.02 3.41
C VAL A 16 3.89 -8.29 3.62
N PRO A 17 4.51 -9.23 2.88
CA PRO A 17 5.94 -9.51 3.00
C PRO A 17 6.80 -8.30 2.64
N ARG A 18 7.88 -8.07 3.41
CA ARG A 18 8.83 -6.97 3.14
C ARG A 18 9.46 -7.04 1.75
N SER A 19 9.65 -8.25 1.21
CA SER A 19 10.13 -8.47 -0.15
C SER A 19 9.17 -7.91 -1.20
N ALA A 20 7.86 -8.09 -1.02
CA ALA A 20 6.84 -7.53 -1.90
C ALA A 20 6.80 -6.00 -1.82
N ILE A 21 6.90 -5.43 -0.61
CA ILE A 21 6.98 -3.97 -0.42
C ILE A 21 8.18 -3.40 -1.17
N ARG A 22 9.37 -4.01 -1.00
CA ARG A 22 10.59 -3.60 -1.70
C ARG A 22 10.44 -3.69 -3.23
N ALA A 23 9.85 -4.78 -3.73
CA ALA A 23 9.64 -4.97 -5.15
C ALA A 23 8.75 -3.88 -5.77
N ILE A 24 7.70 -3.43 -5.05
CA ILE A 24 6.86 -2.31 -5.48
C ILE A 24 7.65 -1.00 -5.56
N ILE A 25 8.43 -0.66 -4.52
CA ILE A 25 9.25 0.57 -4.50
C ILE A 25 10.29 0.57 -5.62
N GLU A 26 10.89 -0.57 -5.93
CA GLU A 26 11.87 -0.68 -7.02
C GLU A 26 11.23 -0.62 -8.42
N LYS A 27 9.97 -1.03 -8.55
CA LYS A 27 9.26 -1.14 -9.84
C LYS A 27 8.46 0.11 -10.20
N TYR A 28 7.91 0.81 -9.21
CA TYR A 28 7.01 1.94 -9.39
C TYR A 28 7.58 3.20 -8.76
N ASP A 29 7.26 4.35 -9.36
CA ASP A 29 7.62 5.66 -8.81
C ASP A 29 6.66 6.02 -7.65
N VAL A 30 6.94 5.46 -6.48
CA VAL A 30 6.13 5.63 -5.26
C VAL A 30 7.02 5.86 -4.04
N ASP A 31 6.54 6.69 -3.13
CA ASP A 31 7.16 6.92 -1.83
C ASP A 31 6.56 5.99 -0.76
N LEU A 32 7.38 5.46 0.14
CA LEU A 32 6.91 4.76 1.33
C LEU A 32 6.70 5.77 2.46
N VAL A 33 5.46 5.92 2.92
CA VAL A 33 5.08 6.90 3.96
C VAL A 33 4.36 6.22 5.12
N ASP A 34 4.47 6.81 6.31
CA ASP A 34 3.69 6.42 7.49
C ASP A 34 2.35 7.17 7.52
N ARG A 35 1.26 6.45 7.78
CA ARG A 35 -0.09 6.99 7.95
C ARG A 35 -0.72 6.52 9.25
N ALA A 36 -1.11 7.47 10.08
CA ALA A 36 -1.93 7.21 11.25
C ALA A 36 -3.39 7.08 10.80
N GLU A 37 -3.86 5.83 10.68
CA GLU A 37 -5.24 5.53 10.31
C GLU A 37 -5.94 4.81 11.47
N GLN A 38 -7.20 5.17 11.71
CA GLN A 38 -8.07 4.41 12.60
C GLN A 38 -8.55 3.17 11.85
N LEU A 39 -7.91 2.03 12.10
CA LEU A 39 -8.30 0.77 11.51
C LEU A 39 -9.60 0.27 12.13
N ASN A 40 -10.64 0.09 11.30
CA ASN A 40 -11.84 -0.67 11.65
C ASN A 40 -11.74 -2.16 11.26
N PHE A 41 -10.60 -2.61 10.75
CA PHE A 41 -10.40 -3.98 10.30
C PHE A 41 -10.01 -4.88 11.49
N ALA A 42 -10.73 -6.01 11.64
CA ALA A 42 -10.44 -7.12 12.57
C ALA A 42 -10.88 -6.97 14.05
N ASN A 43 -12.11 -6.54 14.34
CA ASN A 43 -12.70 -6.53 15.70
C ASN A 43 -11.90 -5.72 16.75
N MET A 44 -11.08 -4.76 16.32
CA MET A 44 -10.27 -3.94 17.20
C MET A 44 -10.86 -2.53 17.25
N GLU A 45 -11.77 -2.27 18.18
CA GLU A 45 -12.23 -0.91 18.45
C GLU A 45 -11.10 -0.06 19.03
N GLY A 46 -10.74 1.03 18.33
CA GLY A 46 -10.08 2.19 18.94
C GLY A 46 -8.55 2.26 18.93
N ASP A 47 -7.83 1.30 18.36
CA ASP A 47 -6.36 1.34 18.33
C ASP A 47 -5.85 2.10 17.08
N THR A 48 -5.40 3.34 17.25
CA THR A 48 -4.78 4.12 16.17
C THR A 48 -3.41 3.52 15.84
N ARG A 49 -3.22 3.03 14.61
CA ARG A 49 -1.95 2.43 14.21
C ARG A 49 -1.28 3.23 13.10
N TYR A 50 0.04 3.31 13.21
CA TYR A 50 0.90 3.80 12.12
C TYR A 50 1.03 2.66 11.11
N LEU A 51 0.35 2.82 9.98
CA LEU A 51 0.44 1.92 8.84
C LEU A 51 1.39 2.49 7.80
N LEU A 52 2.00 1.59 7.04
CA LEU A 52 2.73 1.97 5.85
C LEU A 52 1.75 2.18 4.69
N ALA A 53 2.04 3.15 3.83
CA ALA A 53 1.34 3.40 2.60
C ALA A 53 2.31 3.72 1.46
N PHE A 54 1.93 3.38 0.23
CA PHE A 54 2.59 3.89 -0.96
C PHE A 54 1.93 5.18 -1.41
N ARG A 55 2.69 6.27 -1.48
CA ARG A 55 2.22 7.54 -2.05
C ARG A 55 2.65 7.66 -3.50
N GLY A 56 1.73 8.03 -4.38
CA GLY A 56 2.02 8.24 -5.80
C GLY A 56 0.81 8.68 -6.61
N LYS A 57 0.96 8.68 -7.93
CA LYS A 57 -0.13 8.97 -8.86
C LYS A 57 -1.15 7.82 -8.86
N LYS A 58 -2.43 8.16 -9.02
CA LYS A 58 -3.53 7.20 -8.92
C LYS A 58 -3.38 6.00 -9.87
N ASP A 59 -3.04 6.27 -11.12
CA ASP A 59 -2.81 5.25 -12.16
C ASP A 59 -1.66 4.31 -11.79
N VAL A 60 -0.55 4.86 -11.30
CA VAL A 60 0.60 4.09 -10.80
C VAL A 60 0.19 3.20 -9.63
N LEU A 61 -0.56 3.74 -8.66
CA LEU A 61 -0.98 2.99 -7.47
C LEU A 61 -1.98 1.87 -7.77
N VAL A 62 -2.88 2.07 -8.73
CA VAL A 62 -3.83 1.02 -9.16
C VAL A 62 -3.09 -0.17 -9.76
N GLU A 63 -2.05 0.07 -10.55
CA GLU A 63 -1.22 -1.02 -11.08
C GLU A 63 -0.34 -1.66 -9.99
N ALA A 64 0.23 -0.84 -9.08
CA ALA A 64 0.98 -1.34 -7.94
C ALA A 64 0.12 -2.21 -7.00
N GLU A 65 -1.16 -1.89 -6.79
CA GLU A 65 -2.10 -2.68 -6.00
C GLU A 65 -2.30 -4.09 -6.59
N LYS A 66 -2.51 -4.18 -7.91
CA LYS A 66 -2.71 -5.46 -8.60
C LYS A 66 -1.50 -6.37 -8.44
N ASP A 67 -0.31 -5.81 -8.65
CA ASP A 67 0.94 -6.54 -8.52
C ASP A 67 1.24 -6.94 -7.08
N LEU A 68 1.02 -6.03 -6.13
CA LEU A 68 1.15 -6.33 -4.71
C LEU A 68 0.24 -7.48 -4.30
N ARG A 69 -1.02 -7.45 -4.76
CA ARG A 69 -1.98 -8.52 -4.49
C ARG A 69 -1.57 -9.85 -5.11
N ALA A 70 -1.03 -9.85 -6.32
CA ALA A 70 -0.50 -11.05 -6.97
C ALA A 70 0.68 -11.64 -6.18
N MET A 71 1.64 -10.80 -5.78
CA MET A 71 2.79 -11.22 -4.97
C MET A 71 2.36 -11.76 -3.60
N VAL A 72 1.36 -11.15 -2.96
CA VAL A 72 0.82 -11.64 -1.68
C VAL A 72 0.14 -13.00 -1.86
N ARG A 73 -0.64 -13.21 -2.93
CA ARG A 73 -1.27 -14.51 -3.25
C ARG A 73 -0.25 -15.61 -3.50
N GLU A 74 0.77 -15.30 -4.30
CA GLU A 74 1.89 -16.22 -4.55
C GLU A 74 2.61 -16.58 -3.24
N PHE A 75 2.80 -15.61 -2.35
CA PHE A 75 3.44 -15.84 -1.06
C PHE A 75 2.64 -16.75 -0.12
N ILE A 76 1.31 -16.64 -0.11
CA ILE A 76 0.45 -17.50 0.72
C ILE A 76 0.12 -18.86 0.07
N GLY A 77 0.52 -19.08 -1.18
CA GLY A 77 0.30 -20.32 -1.91
C GLY A 77 -1.15 -20.57 -2.32
N GLU A 78 -1.94 -19.51 -2.52
CA GLU A 78 -3.29 -19.60 -3.10
C GLU A 78 -3.19 -19.42 -4.63
N ASP A 79 -3.33 -20.54 -5.37
CA ASP A 79 -3.55 -20.57 -6.83
C ASP A 79 -5.00 -20.18 -7.20
#